data_AF-A0A087SYL8-F1
#
_entry.id   AF-A0A087SYL8-F1
#
_cell.length_a   1.000
_cell.length_b   1.000
_cell.length_c   1.000
_cell.angle_alpha   90.00
_cell.angle_beta   90.00
_cell.angle_gamma   90.00
#
_symmetry.space_group_name_H-M   'P 1'
#
loop_
_entity.id
_entity.type
_entity.pdbx_description
1 polymer ?
#
loop_
_entity_poly.entity_id
_entity_poly.type
_entity_poly.pdbx_seq_one_letter_code
_entity_poly.pdbx_strand_id
1 'polypeptide(L)'
;MIIQVTTEAMEGTRRKEEKERLPFKDMNSFLDSLDQSSSDEDVKNEMKGAMEGSSKTEEREPLSFKEMTMFLDSLEHSCSDEEGTDSDTSESSSCSSECDTELPSTVTDREYIFYPKGSEAIDKHDVKSGKWMLFSYNNLEQQDWCWLVLQLLIKNGILSRLKASTAMNSERSVICCYTTDSSDKVLAKKAADAIRECITYNCIMYYKTNEDSVAGVYRKEGHTNISKYMHTVNSHFYEKDEYNRWKQVFFG
;
A
#
# COMPACT_ATOMS: atom_id res chain seq x y z
N MET A 1 23.95 54.72 -45.76
CA MET A 1 22.65 54.05 -45.57
C MET A 1 22.84 53.06 -44.43
N ILE A 2 22.34 53.40 -43.23
CA ILE A 2 22.59 52.65 -41.99
C ILE A 2 21.38 51.74 -41.78
N ILE A 3 21.59 50.43 -41.73
CA ILE A 3 20.56 49.43 -41.45
C ILE A 3 20.52 49.24 -39.93
N GLN A 4 19.43 49.68 -39.29
CA GLN A 4 19.16 49.39 -37.89
C GLN A 4 18.51 48.00 -37.79
N VAL A 5 19.11 47.12 -36.99
CA VAL A 5 18.58 45.80 -36.64
C VAL A 5 17.86 45.94 -35.30
N THR A 6 16.54 45.74 -35.29
CA THR A 6 15.69 45.68 -34.11
C THR A 6 15.60 44.23 -33.61
N THR A 7 16.06 43.99 -32.39
CA THR A 7 15.85 42.74 -31.66
C THR A 7 14.54 42.81 -30.88
N GLU A 8 13.56 41.99 -31.27
CA GLU A 8 12.33 41.77 -30.51
C GLU A 8 12.56 40.68 -29.45
N ALA A 9 12.15 40.98 -28.22
CA ALA A 9 12.22 40.09 -27.08
C ALA A 9 11.00 39.17 -27.04
N MET A 10 11.23 37.85 -26.94
CA MET A 10 10.18 36.86 -26.73
C MET A 10 9.90 36.72 -25.22
N GLU A 11 8.75 37.24 -24.77
CA GLU A 11 8.19 36.97 -23.44
C GLU A 11 7.54 35.58 -23.42
N GLY A 12 8.26 34.61 -22.84
CA GLY A 12 7.76 33.27 -22.58
C GLY A 12 6.76 33.26 -21.41
N THR A 13 5.49 33.05 -21.72
CA THR A 13 4.41 32.89 -20.74
C THR A 13 4.56 31.54 -20.01
N ARG A 14 5.04 31.57 -18.77
CA ARG A 14 5.16 30.40 -17.89
C ARG A 14 3.78 30.07 -17.30
N ARG A 15 3.04 29.16 -17.94
CA ARG A 15 1.84 28.55 -17.34
C ARG A 15 2.25 27.75 -16.11
N LYS A 16 1.69 28.11 -14.95
CA LYS A 16 1.76 27.30 -13.73
C LYS A 16 0.73 26.19 -13.85
N GLU A 17 1.19 24.95 -13.98
CA GLU A 17 0.34 23.78 -13.77
C GLU A 17 0.14 23.60 -12.26
N GLU A 18 -1.07 23.91 -11.83
CA GLU A 18 -1.57 23.64 -10.49
C GLU A 18 -1.94 22.15 -10.42
N LYS A 19 -0.96 21.28 -10.08
CA LYS A 19 -1.26 19.88 -9.74
C LYS A 19 -2.13 19.88 -8.48
N GLU A 20 -3.40 19.52 -8.64
CA GLU A 20 -4.36 19.28 -7.56
C GLU A 20 -3.77 18.30 -6.54
N ARG A 21 -3.24 18.82 -5.43
CA ARG A 21 -3.04 18.02 -4.21
C ARG A 21 -4.42 17.78 -3.60
N LEU A 22 -4.91 16.55 -3.73
CA LEU A 22 -6.16 16.13 -3.10
C LEU A 22 -6.15 16.46 -1.60
N PRO A 23 -7.25 17.02 -1.06
CA PRO A 23 -7.32 17.41 0.33
C PRO A 23 -7.25 16.17 1.23
N PHE A 24 -6.27 16.16 2.14
CA PHE A 24 -6.06 15.19 3.22
C PHE A 24 -7.33 14.88 4.07
N LYS A 25 -8.39 15.68 3.94
CA LYS A 25 -9.69 15.48 4.60
C LYS A 25 -10.43 14.22 4.11
N ASP A 26 -10.14 13.70 2.91
CA ASP A 26 -10.87 12.55 2.35
C ASP A 26 -10.30 11.17 2.69
N MET A 27 -9.05 11.05 3.17
CA MET A 27 -8.56 9.77 3.72
C MET A 27 -9.31 9.38 5.00
N ASN A 28 -9.79 10.37 5.74
CA ASN A 28 -10.45 10.19 7.02
C ASN A 28 -11.87 9.64 6.90
N SER A 29 -12.62 10.03 5.86
CA SER A 29 -13.97 9.51 5.57
C SER A 29 -13.94 8.09 4.99
N PHE A 30 -12.80 7.63 4.49
CA PHE A 30 -12.67 6.30 3.89
C PHE A 30 -12.45 5.19 4.91
N LEU A 31 -11.69 5.45 5.98
CA LEU A 31 -11.64 4.54 7.13
C LEU A 31 -13.04 4.27 7.71
N ASP A 32 -13.98 5.20 7.50
CA ASP A 32 -15.39 5.07 7.90
C ASP A 32 -16.22 4.24 6.91
N SER A 33 -15.86 4.19 5.61
CA SER A 33 -16.64 3.51 4.57
C SER A 33 -16.20 2.08 4.26
N LEU A 34 -14.97 1.68 4.62
CA LEU A 34 -14.44 0.33 4.38
C LEU A 34 -15.15 -0.80 5.15
N ASP A 35 -16.18 -0.49 5.92
CA ASP A 35 -16.94 -1.50 6.66
C ASP A 35 -18.44 -1.18 6.67
N GLN A 36 -18.98 -0.87 5.49
CA GLN A 36 -20.41 -0.71 5.22
C GLN A 36 -21.14 -2.03 4.87
N SER A 37 -20.63 -3.19 5.30
CA SER A 37 -21.48 -4.39 5.39
C SER A 37 -22.50 -4.34 6.54
N SER A 38 -22.58 -3.22 7.29
CA SER A 38 -23.77 -2.87 8.06
C SER A 38 -24.09 -1.37 7.99
N SER A 39 -25.35 -1.10 7.69
CA SER A 39 -26.02 0.19 7.55
C SER A 39 -25.90 1.09 8.79
N ASP A 40 -25.56 2.36 8.60
CA ASP A 40 -26.43 3.52 8.86
C ASP A 40 -25.64 4.84 8.87
N GLU A 41 -26.36 5.88 8.50
CA GLU A 41 -25.94 7.23 8.08
C GLU A 41 -25.41 8.15 9.19
N ASP A 42 -24.79 9.23 8.71
CA ASP A 42 -24.73 10.58 9.29
C ASP A 42 -23.50 11.09 10.11
N VAL A 43 -22.95 12.17 9.53
CA VAL A 43 -22.34 13.39 10.14
C VAL A 43 -20.81 13.56 10.11
N LYS A 44 -20.42 14.63 9.36
CA LYS A 44 -19.10 15.24 9.17
C LYS A 44 -18.73 16.22 10.29
N ASN A 45 -17.45 16.32 10.68
CA ASN A 45 -16.62 17.55 10.52
C ASN A 45 -15.21 17.53 11.17
N GLU A 46 -14.32 18.28 10.51
CA GLU A 46 -13.11 19.02 10.96
C GLU A 46 -11.90 18.35 11.64
N MET A 47 -10.74 18.43 10.97
CA MET A 47 -9.63 19.35 11.33
C MET A 47 -8.51 19.32 10.27
N LYS A 48 -7.82 20.46 10.10
CA LYS A 48 -6.74 20.70 9.13
C LYS A 48 -5.59 21.39 9.88
N GLY A 49 -4.36 20.89 9.82
CA GLY A 49 -3.22 21.55 10.44
C GLY A 49 -1.86 20.91 10.17
N ALA A 50 -1.02 21.67 9.46
CA ALA A 50 0.45 21.60 9.36
C ALA A 50 1.13 20.45 8.60
N MET A 51 1.71 20.76 7.44
CA MET A 51 3.17 20.73 7.23
C MET A 51 3.53 21.14 5.79
N GLU A 52 4.16 22.31 5.65
CA GLU A 52 4.90 22.71 4.44
C GLU A 52 6.40 22.50 4.71
N GLY A 53 7.01 21.62 3.95
CA GLY A 53 8.46 21.42 3.87
C GLY A 53 8.75 20.76 2.53
N SER A 54 9.09 21.57 1.53
CA SER A 54 9.27 21.14 0.14
C SER A 54 10.74 20.84 -0.14
N SER A 55 11.12 19.57 -0.08
CA SER A 55 12.36 19.05 -0.67
C SER A 55 12.12 18.73 -2.15
N LYS A 56 13.04 19.17 -3.01
CA LYS A 56 13.03 18.83 -4.44
C LYS A 56 13.43 17.36 -4.58
N THR A 57 12.45 16.48 -4.74
CA THR A 57 12.67 15.09 -5.11
C THR A 57 12.76 15.02 -6.63
N GLU A 58 13.82 14.39 -7.16
CA GLU A 58 13.90 14.05 -8.58
C GLU A 58 12.73 13.12 -8.94
N GLU A 59 11.85 13.56 -9.86
CA GLU A 59 10.78 12.73 -10.41
C GLU A 59 11.43 11.64 -11.28
N ARG A 60 11.52 10.40 -10.77
CA ARG A 60 11.74 9.22 -11.62
C ARG A 60 10.42 8.88 -12.31
N GLU A 61 10.46 8.69 -13.62
CA GLU A 61 9.29 8.18 -14.34
C GLU A 61 8.97 6.75 -13.86
N PRO A 62 7.69 6.44 -13.62
CA PRO A 62 7.27 5.09 -13.25
C PRO A 62 7.57 4.13 -14.40
N LEU A 63 8.20 3.00 -14.10
CA LEU A 63 8.43 1.91 -15.05
C LEU A 63 7.11 1.46 -15.67
N SER A 64 7.10 1.17 -16.98
CA SER A 64 5.91 0.63 -17.62
C SER A 64 5.61 -0.79 -17.11
N PHE A 65 4.35 -1.22 -17.18
CA PHE A 65 3.91 -2.55 -16.75
C PHE A 65 4.78 -3.68 -17.35
N LYS A 66 5.17 -3.57 -18.62
CA LYS A 66 6.01 -4.56 -19.32
C LYS A 66 7.44 -4.62 -18.80
N GLU A 67 8.06 -3.48 -18.52
CA GLU A 67 9.42 -3.45 -17.97
C GLU A 67 9.44 -4.04 -16.56
N MET A 68 8.34 -3.87 -15.84
CA MET A 68 8.18 -4.32 -14.48
C MET A 68 7.93 -5.82 -14.37
N THR A 69 7.15 -6.42 -15.26
CA THR A 69 7.01 -7.89 -15.33
C THR A 69 8.35 -8.55 -15.68
N MET A 70 9.14 -7.95 -16.57
CA MET A 70 10.48 -8.46 -16.89
C MET A 70 11.44 -8.41 -15.69
N PHE A 71 11.29 -7.42 -14.80
CA PHE A 71 12.05 -7.35 -13.55
C PHE A 71 11.67 -8.47 -12.57
N LEU A 72 10.37 -8.78 -12.47
CA LEU A 72 9.87 -9.89 -11.64
C LEU A 72 10.35 -11.26 -12.16
N ASP A 73 10.27 -11.49 -13.47
CA ASP A 73 10.75 -12.73 -14.10
C ASP A 73 12.26 -12.92 -13.87
N SER A 74 13.03 -11.81 -13.85
CA SER A 74 14.47 -11.84 -13.57
C SER A 74 14.81 -12.24 -12.13
N LEU A 75 13.94 -11.92 -11.16
CA LEU A 75 14.14 -12.31 -9.76
C LEU A 75 13.94 -13.82 -9.54
N GLU A 76 13.04 -14.45 -10.30
CA GLU A 76 12.77 -15.89 -10.17
C GLU A 76 13.90 -16.76 -10.77
N HIS A 77 14.70 -16.24 -11.70
CA HIS A 77 15.77 -16.98 -12.37
C HIS A 77 17.15 -16.91 -11.67
N SER A 78 17.29 -16.16 -10.57
CA SER A 78 18.58 -15.89 -9.93
C SER A 78 19.08 -16.97 -8.94
N CYS A 79 18.36 -18.08 -8.72
CA CYS A 79 18.66 -19.02 -7.62
C CYS A 79 19.11 -20.43 -8.05
N SER A 80 19.60 -20.61 -9.28
CA SER A 80 19.77 -21.95 -9.86
C SER A 80 21.19 -22.28 -10.31
N ASP A 81 22.22 -22.00 -9.51
CA ASP A 81 23.59 -22.42 -9.85
C ASP A 81 24.33 -22.99 -8.63
N GLU A 82 24.09 -24.26 -8.31
CA GLU A 82 25.10 -25.12 -7.65
C GLU A 82 25.03 -26.50 -8.31
N GLU A 83 25.92 -26.71 -9.28
CA GLU A 83 26.16 -27.98 -9.97
C GLU A 83 26.74 -29.02 -9.00
N GLY A 84 26.21 -30.24 -9.08
CA GLY A 84 26.95 -31.41 -8.66
C GLY A 84 26.05 -32.59 -8.33
N THR A 85 25.78 -33.44 -9.32
CA THR A 85 26.01 -34.91 -9.32
C THR A 85 25.06 -35.57 -10.33
N ASP A 86 25.64 -36.20 -11.34
CA ASP A 86 24.95 -36.96 -12.38
C ASP A 86 24.25 -38.20 -11.79
N SER A 87 22.93 -38.27 -11.89
CA SER A 87 22.22 -39.55 -11.91
C SER A 87 21.00 -39.47 -12.82
N ASP A 88 21.14 -40.07 -13.99
CA ASP A 88 20.07 -40.38 -14.93
C ASP A 88 18.89 -41.05 -14.23
N THR A 89 17.68 -40.54 -14.48
CA THR A 89 16.52 -41.30 -15.01
C THR A 89 15.19 -40.75 -14.48
N SER A 90 14.27 -40.58 -15.44
CA SER A 90 12.80 -40.61 -15.35
C SER A 90 11.99 -39.37 -14.96
N GLU A 91 11.25 -38.94 -15.98
CA GLU A 91 9.90 -38.35 -15.97
C GLU A 91 9.75 -36.90 -15.54
N SER A 92 9.97 -36.04 -16.53
CA SER A 92 9.58 -34.63 -16.59
C SER A 92 8.07 -34.46 -16.43
N SER A 93 7.59 -34.46 -15.19
CA SER A 93 6.26 -33.96 -14.84
C SER A 93 6.28 -32.43 -14.95
N SER A 94 5.96 -31.94 -16.15
CA SER A 94 5.72 -30.52 -16.44
C SER A 94 4.53 -30.05 -15.61
N CYS A 95 4.81 -29.58 -14.41
CA CYS A 95 3.82 -28.99 -13.51
C CYS A 95 3.75 -27.49 -13.82
N SER A 96 3.32 -27.13 -15.03
CA SER A 96 2.88 -25.77 -15.36
C SER A 96 1.50 -25.55 -14.74
N SER A 97 1.42 -25.62 -13.41
CA SER A 97 0.32 -25.03 -12.67
C SER A 97 0.51 -23.54 -12.82
N GLU A 98 0.04 -22.97 -13.93
CA GLU A 98 -0.17 -21.54 -14.06
C GLU A 98 -0.96 -21.13 -12.81
N CYS A 99 -0.27 -20.48 -11.88
CA CYS A 99 -0.86 -20.01 -10.64
C CYS A 99 -1.81 -18.89 -11.04
N ASP A 100 -3.08 -19.25 -11.28
CA ASP A 100 -4.20 -18.34 -11.54
C ASP A 100 -4.33 -17.37 -10.36
N THR A 101 -3.50 -16.33 -10.43
CA THR A 101 -3.40 -15.28 -9.44
C THR A 101 -4.49 -14.29 -9.79
N GLU A 102 -5.52 -14.33 -8.97
CA GLU A 102 -6.67 -13.49 -9.12
C GLU A 102 -6.30 -12.04 -8.80
N LEU A 103 -6.69 -11.11 -9.69
CA LEU A 103 -6.38 -9.70 -9.59
C LEU A 103 -7.55 -8.93 -8.98
N PRO A 104 -7.30 -7.97 -8.08
CA PRO A 104 -8.36 -7.14 -7.51
C PRO A 104 -9.30 -6.51 -8.56
N SER A 105 -8.75 -6.04 -9.69
CA SER A 105 -9.53 -5.39 -10.75
C SER A 105 -10.45 -6.33 -11.55
N THR A 106 -10.16 -7.64 -11.59
CA THR A 106 -10.95 -8.60 -12.39
C THR A 106 -12.11 -9.19 -11.60
N VAL A 107 -12.09 -9.05 -10.28
CA VAL A 107 -13.09 -9.61 -9.37
C VAL A 107 -14.21 -8.62 -9.15
N THR A 108 -15.44 -9.04 -9.45
CA THR A 108 -16.64 -8.18 -9.40
C THR A 108 -17.79 -8.80 -8.59
N ASP A 109 -17.62 -10.05 -8.15
CA ASP A 109 -18.64 -10.85 -7.46
C ASP A 109 -18.49 -10.86 -5.92
N ARG A 110 -17.42 -10.28 -5.40
CA ARG A 110 -17.14 -10.17 -3.95
C ARG A 110 -16.31 -8.94 -3.65
N GLU A 111 -16.44 -8.41 -2.44
CA GLU A 111 -15.81 -7.15 -2.02
C GLU A 111 -14.30 -7.24 -1.79
N TYR A 112 -13.80 -8.42 -1.39
CA TYR A 112 -12.40 -8.63 -1.04
C TYR A 112 -11.85 -9.93 -1.61
N ILE A 113 -10.56 -9.91 -1.92
CA ILE A 113 -9.74 -11.11 -2.16
C ILE A 113 -8.57 -11.19 -1.18
N PHE A 114 -8.04 -12.39 -1.00
CA PHE A 114 -7.03 -12.70 0.00
C PHE A 114 -5.86 -13.45 -0.62
N TYR A 115 -4.67 -13.19 -0.07
CA TYR A 115 -3.46 -13.95 -0.40
C TYR A 115 -2.70 -14.33 0.89
N PRO A 116 -2.35 -15.61 1.10
CA PRO A 116 -2.74 -16.77 0.29
C PRO A 116 -4.27 -16.99 0.23
N LYS A 117 -4.76 -17.65 -0.82
CA LYS A 117 -6.19 -18.02 -0.94
C LYS A 117 -6.60 -18.89 0.27
N GLY A 118 -7.83 -18.73 0.77
CA GLY A 118 -8.32 -19.48 1.93
C GLY A 118 -7.97 -18.86 3.30
N SER A 119 -7.33 -17.69 3.32
CA SER A 119 -6.95 -16.99 4.57
C SER A 119 -8.04 -16.08 5.14
N GLU A 120 -9.28 -16.19 4.67
CA GLU A 120 -10.43 -15.40 5.12
C GLU A 120 -10.77 -15.69 6.59
N ALA A 121 -10.79 -16.97 6.96
CA ALA A 121 -11.18 -17.41 8.31
C ALA A 121 -10.20 -16.93 9.40
N ILE A 122 -8.92 -16.75 9.05
CA ILE A 122 -7.87 -16.31 9.97
C ILE A 122 -8.13 -14.87 10.44
N ASP A 123 -8.71 -14.02 9.57
CA ASP A 123 -8.97 -12.60 9.90
C ASP A 123 -9.84 -12.42 11.14
N LYS A 124 -10.79 -13.33 11.36
CA LYS A 124 -11.77 -13.19 12.43
C LYS A 124 -11.27 -13.69 13.78
N HIS A 125 -10.22 -14.51 13.79
CA HIS A 125 -9.75 -15.19 15.00
C HIS A 125 -8.34 -14.77 15.42
N ASP A 126 -7.56 -14.18 14.52
CA ASP A 126 -6.20 -13.74 14.81
C ASP A 126 -6.17 -12.34 15.45
N VAL A 127 -6.50 -12.26 16.73
CA VAL A 127 -6.49 -10.99 17.49
C VAL A 127 -5.08 -10.42 17.69
N LYS A 128 -4.03 -11.24 17.58
CA LYS A 128 -2.66 -10.80 17.83
C LYS A 128 -2.09 -10.00 16.65
N SER A 129 -2.50 -10.34 15.44
CA SER A 129 -2.05 -9.65 14.22
C SER A 129 -2.40 -8.16 14.18
N GLY A 130 -1.79 -7.46 13.23
CA GLY A 130 -2.26 -6.16 12.79
C GLY A 130 -2.00 -5.98 11.30
N LYS A 131 -2.34 -4.80 10.77
CA LYS A 131 -2.26 -4.53 9.33
C LYS A 131 -1.92 -3.09 9.01
N TRP A 132 -1.03 -2.93 8.03
CA TRP A 132 -0.84 -1.66 7.31
C TRP A 132 -1.93 -1.51 6.26
N MET A 133 -2.50 -0.31 6.15
CA MET A 133 -3.53 0.00 5.15
C MET A 133 -2.95 0.91 4.08
N LEU A 134 -3.04 0.45 2.83
CA LEU A 134 -2.57 1.17 1.64
C LEU A 134 -3.79 1.54 0.82
N PHE A 135 -4.09 2.83 0.75
CA PHE A 135 -5.22 3.37 0.00
C PHE A 135 -4.81 3.82 -1.39
N SER A 136 -5.58 3.42 -2.41
CA SER A 136 -5.51 3.96 -3.76
C SER A 136 -6.87 4.52 -4.18
N TYR A 137 -6.85 5.57 -4.99
CA TYR A 137 -8.05 6.28 -5.44
C TYR A 137 -8.19 6.11 -6.94
N ASN A 138 -9.30 5.50 -7.38
CA ASN A 138 -9.67 5.35 -8.80
C ASN A 138 -8.56 4.80 -9.71
N ASN A 139 -7.68 3.94 -9.20
CA ASN A 139 -6.58 3.36 -9.97
C ASN A 139 -6.42 1.86 -9.67
N LEU A 140 -7.30 1.06 -10.29
CA LEU A 140 -7.31 -0.40 -10.16
C LEU A 140 -6.06 -1.05 -10.75
N GLU A 141 -5.48 -0.49 -11.83
CA GLU A 141 -4.25 -1.01 -12.43
C GLU A 141 -3.06 -0.89 -11.45
N GLN A 142 -2.91 0.28 -10.82
CA GLN A 142 -1.91 0.46 -9.77
C GLN A 142 -2.18 -0.45 -8.57
N GLN A 143 -3.44 -0.73 -8.25
CA GLN A 143 -3.79 -1.65 -7.18
C GLN A 143 -3.37 -3.08 -7.50
N ASP A 144 -3.66 -3.58 -8.70
CA ASP A 144 -3.25 -4.91 -9.15
C ASP A 144 -1.73 -5.05 -9.15
N TRP A 145 -1.03 -4.01 -9.59
CA TRP A 145 0.43 -3.99 -9.55
C TRP A 145 0.96 -4.09 -8.11
N CYS A 146 0.47 -3.24 -7.21
CA CYS A 146 0.83 -3.31 -5.79
C CYS A 146 0.50 -4.69 -5.21
N TRP A 147 -0.66 -5.25 -5.55
CA TRP A 147 -1.10 -6.57 -5.11
C TRP A 147 -0.10 -7.67 -5.48
N LEU A 148 0.33 -7.73 -6.75
CA LEU A 148 1.30 -8.72 -7.22
C LEU A 148 2.67 -8.56 -6.55
N VAL A 149 3.20 -7.33 -6.50
CA VAL A 149 4.52 -7.06 -5.89
C VAL A 149 4.53 -7.41 -4.40
N LEU A 150 3.47 -7.09 -3.67
CA LEU A 150 3.38 -7.35 -2.24
C LEU A 150 3.31 -8.85 -1.89
N GLN A 151 2.91 -9.72 -2.84
CA GLN A 151 2.96 -11.18 -2.61
C GLN A 151 4.38 -11.68 -2.37
N LEU A 152 5.40 -11.03 -2.94
CA LEU A 152 6.80 -11.37 -2.68
C LEU A 152 7.17 -11.17 -1.20
N LEU A 153 6.60 -10.16 -0.54
CA LEU A 153 6.83 -9.94 0.88
C LEU A 153 6.21 -11.04 1.76
N ILE A 154 5.15 -11.70 1.28
CA ILE A 154 4.62 -12.91 1.94
C ILE A 154 5.54 -14.10 1.71
N LYS A 155 5.99 -14.33 0.46
CA LYS A 155 6.94 -15.40 0.14
C LYS A 155 8.23 -15.28 0.98
N ASN A 156 8.67 -14.06 1.26
CA ASN A 156 9.84 -13.76 2.08
C ASN A 156 9.58 -13.76 3.60
N GLY A 157 8.36 -14.06 4.05
CA GLY A 157 8.00 -14.11 5.47
C GLY A 157 7.99 -12.76 6.18
N ILE A 158 7.94 -11.64 5.43
CA ILE A 158 7.86 -10.28 5.99
C ILE A 158 6.40 -9.94 6.32
N LEU A 159 5.48 -10.29 5.44
CA LEU A 159 4.04 -10.19 5.66
C LEU A 159 3.44 -11.59 5.87
N SER A 160 2.38 -11.67 6.66
CA SER A 160 1.67 -12.94 6.87
C SER A 160 0.56 -13.18 5.83
N ARG A 161 -0.12 -12.11 5.40
CA ARG A 161 -1.26 -12.17 4.48
C ARG A 161 -1.58 -10.79 3.87
N LEU A 162 -2.28 -10.81 2.75
CA LEU A 162 -2.86 -9.64 2.10
C LEU A 162 -4.38 -9.77 2.03
N LYS A 163 -5.07 -8.63 2.14
CA LYS A 163 -6.49 -8.48 1.76
C LYS A 163 -6.61 -7.27 0.86
N ALA A 164 -7.20 -7.41 -0.32
CA ALA A 164 -7.44 -6.29 -1.23
C ALA A 164 -8.92 -6.14 -1.52
N SER A 165 -9.41 -4.89 -1.55
CA SER A 165 -10.74 -4.60 -2.11
C SER A 165 -10.78 -4.90 -3.59
N THR A 166 -11.92 -5.26 -4.15
CA THR A 166 -12.03 -5.62 -5.57
C THR A 166 -12.66 -4.51 -6.39
N ALA A 167 -12.81 -4.73 -7.71
CA ALA A 167 -13.53 -3.83 -8.60
C ALA A 167 -15.02 -3.66 -8.23
N MET A 168 -15.58 -4.51 -7.36
CA MET A 168 -16.92 -4.30 -6.80
C MET A 168 -17.03 -2.95 -6.05
N ASN A 169 -15.93 -2.46 -5.46
CA ASN A 169 -15.86 -1.18 -4.74
C ASN A 169 -14.80 -0.25 -5.37
N SER A 170 -14.96 0.08 -6.65
CA SER A 170 -13.95 0.76 -7.47
C SER A 170 -13.62 2.21 -7.09
N GLU A 171 -14.50 2.90 -6.35
CA GLU A 171 -14.27 4.31 -6.02
C GLU A 171 -13.07 4.52 -5.10
N ARG A 172 -12.85 3.57 -4.19
CA ARG A 172 -11.81 3.68 -3.16
C ARG A 172 -11.33 2.30 -2.78
N SER A 173 -10.10 2.02 -3.15
CA SER A 173 -9.49 0.73 -2.97
C SER A 173 -8.50 0.71 -1.82
N VAL A 174 -8.41 -0.43 -1.15
CA VAL A 174 -7.45 -0.69 -0.08
C VAL A 174 -6.73 -2.01 -0.30
N ILE A 175 -5.44 -2.01 0.04
CA ILE A 175 -4.68 -3.24 0.30
C ILE A 175 -4.27 -3.22 1.77
N CYS A 176 -4.71 -4.23 2.52
CA CYS A 176 -4.30 -4.48 3.89
C CYS A 176 -3.13 -5.47 3.89
N CYS A 177 -2.00 -5.05 4.45
CA CYS A 177 -0.78 -5.84 4.57
C CYS A 177 -0.61 -6.29 6.03
N TYR A 178 -0.81 -7.57 6.30
CA TYR A 178 -0.85 -8.10 7.66
C TYR A 178 0.53 -8.54 8.15
N THR A 179 0.73 -8.38 9.45
CA THR A 179 1.86 -8.87 10.22
C THR A 179 1.37 -9.89 11.26
N THR A 180 2.28 -10.73 11.77
CA THR A 180 1.93 -11.80 12.70
C THR A 180 1.65 -11.33 14.13
N ASP A 181 2.29 -10.24 14.56
CA ASP A 181 2.13 -9.70 15.92
C ASP A 181 2.10 -8.16 15.88
N SER A 182 1.01 -7.59 16.38
CA SER A 182 0.82 -6.14 16.50
C SER A 182 1.55 -5.51 17.67
N SER A 183 2.06 -6.30 18.61
CA SER A 183 2.87 -5.83 19.74
C SER A 183 4.35 -5.74 19.40
N ASP A 184 4.81 -6.47 18.37
CA ASP A 184 6.17 -6.37 17.87
C ASP A 184 6.32 -5.17 16.93
N LYS A 185 6.73 -4.05 17.50
CA LYS A 185 7.00 -2.81 16.76
C LYS A 185 8.16 -2.93 15.77
N VAL A 186 9.14 -3.80 16.02
CA VAL A 186 10.28 -4.01 15.10
C VAL A 186 9.77 -4.70 13.86
N LEU A 187 8.93 -5.72 14.01
CA LEU A 187 8.29 -6.42 12.90
C LEU A 187 7.34 -5.50 12.13
N ALA A 188 6.52 -4.70 12.84
CA ALA A 188 5.64 -3.72 12.20
C ALA A 188 6.41 -2.68 11.38
N LYS A 189 7.53 -2.16 11.91
CA LYS A 189 8.40 -1.23 11.17
C LYS A 189 9.06 -1.91 9.97
N LYS A 190 9.66 -3.09 10.17
CA LYS A 190 10.32 -3.85 9.09
C LYS A 190 9.37 -4.10 7.92
N ALA A 191 8.11 -4.46 8.21
CA ALA A 191 7.09 -4.61 7.19
C ALA A 191 6.79 -3.29 6.46
N ALA A 192 6.69 -2.18 7.18
CA ALA A 192 6.41 -0.87 6.59
C ALA A 192 7.55 -0.37 5.69
N ASP A 193 8.81 -0.55 6.12
CA ASP A 193 9.99 -0.23 5.32
C ASP A 193 9.97 -1.06 4.02
N ALA A 194 9.82 -2.39 4.15
CA ALA A 194 9.82 -3.30 3.00
C ALA A 194 8.69 -2.99 2.01
N ILE A 195 7.48 -2.63 2.49
CA ILE A 195 6.39 -2.18 1.63
C ILE A 195 6.84 -0.96 0.80
N ARG A 196 7.45 0.06 1.43
CA ARG A 196 7.86 1.28 0.72
C ARG A 196 9.06 1.09 -0.19
N GLU A 197 9.92 0.13 0.11
CA GLU A 197 11.02 -0.27 -0.76
C GLU A 197 10.51 -0.99 -2.01
N CYS A 198 9.46 -1.80 -1.88
CA CYS A 198 8.89 -2.55 -2.99
C CYS A 198 7.91 -1.74 -3.85
N ILE A 199 7.16 -0.79 -3.26
CA ILE A 199 6.16 -0.01 -3.99
C ILE A 199 6.30 1.51 -3.79
N THR A 200 6.12 2.26 -4.88
CA THR A 200 6.06 3.72 -4.83
C THR A 200 4.73 4.16 -4.19
N TYR A 201 4.74 4.35 -2.87
CA TYR A 201 3.57 4.76 -2.10
C TYR A 201 3.76 6.13 -1.44
N ASN A 202 3.21 7.18 -2.05
CA ASN A 202 3.43 8.58 -1.63
C ASN A 202 2.46 9.09 -0.55
N CYS A 203 1.75 8.20 0.15
CA CYS A 203 0.83 8.54 1.22
C CYS A 203 1.33 8.02 2.57
N ILE A 204 0.78 8.54 3.67
CA ILE A 204 1.03 8.00 5.02
C ILE A 204 0.34 6.65 5.15
N MET A 205 1.05 5.65 5.66
CA MET A 205 0.46 4.36 6.03
C MET A 205 0.08 4.38 7.50
N TYR A 206 -1.09 3.86 7.81
CA TYR A 206 -1.56 3.66 9.17
C TYR A 206 -1.66 2.18 9.48
N TYR A 207 -1.31 1.84 10.71
CA TYR A 207 -1.38 0.48 11.21
C TYR A 207 -2.50 0.34 12.23
N LYS A 208 -3.38 -0.65 12.04
CA LYS A 208 -4.47 -0.99 12.94
C LYS A 208 -4.26 -2.39 13.52
N THR A 209 -4.58 -2.59 14.80
CA THR A 209 -4.58 -3.94 15.39
C THR A 209 -5.78 -4.73 14.88
N ASN A 210 -5.64 -6.06 14.82
CA ASN A 210 -6.79 -6.87 14.44
C ASN A 210 -7.80 -7.02 15.59
N GLU A 211 -7.34 -6.94 16.84
CA GLU A 211 -8.20 -6.81 18.01
C GLU A 211 -9.19 -5.63 17.89
N ASP A 212 -8.72 -4.43 17.52
CA ASP A 212 -9.58 -3.26 17.30
C ASP A 212 -10.56 -3.46 16.14
N SER A 213 -10.20 -4.27 15.14
CA SER A 213 -11.11 -4.66 14.05
C SER A 213 -12.20 -5.60 14.56
N VAL A 214 -11.84 -6.62 15.34
CA VAL A 214 -12.80 -7.61 15.87
C VAL A 214 -13.73 -6.98 16.90
N ALA A 215 -13.23 -6.05 17.71
CA ALA A 215 -14.02 -5.34 18.72
C ALA A 215 -14.97 -4.29 18.14
N GLY A 216 -14.98 -4.10 16.82
CA GLY A 216 -15.81 -3.08 16.17
C GLY A 216 -15.35 -1.66 16.44
N VAL A 217 -14.14 -1.44 16.97
CA VAL A 217 -13.66 -0.10 17.30
C VAL A 217 -13.41 0.64 15.98
N TYR A 218 -14.39 1.45 15.59
CA TYR A 218 -14.40 2.22 14.35
C TYR A 218 -14.72 3.68 14.60
N ARG A 219 -14.22 4.54 13.72
CA ARG A 219 -14.41 5.97 13.87
C ARG A 219 -15.87 6.42 13.68
N LYS A 220 -16.66 5.70 12.87
CA LYS A 220 -18.12 5.87 12.80
C LYS A 220 -18.82 5.74 14.17
N GLU A 221 -18.20 5.02 15.09
CA GLU A 221 -18.67 4.86 16.48
C GLU A 221 -18.09 5.94 17.43
N GLY A 222 -17.46 6.97 16.87
CA GLY A 222 -16.82 8.06 17.61
C GLY A 222 -15.36 7.81 17.99
N HIS A 223 -14.78 6.66 17.60
CA HIS A 223 -13.39 6.35 17.93
C HIS A 223 -12.40 7.08 17.02
N THR A 224 -11.86 8.21 17.48
CA THR A 224 -10.87 8.99 16.72
C THR A 224 -9.45 8.42 16.77
N ASN A 225 -9.22 7.37 17.57
CA ASN A 225 -7.87 6.92 17.95
C ASN A 225 -7.53 5.47 17.58
N ILE A 226 -8.04 4.98 16.46
CA ILE A 226 -7.95 3.58 16.03
C ILE A 226 -6.56 3.09 15.57
N SER A 227 -5.68 3.98 15.12
CA SER A 227 -4.36 3.57 14.61
C SER A 227 -3.34 3.45 15.74
N LYS A 228 -2.58 2.35 15.76
CA LYS A 228 -1.50 2.08 16.73
C LYS A 228 -0.16 2.66 16.27
N TYR A 229 0.18 2.47 15.00
CA TYR A 229 1.40 2.98 14.38
C TYR A 229 1.12 3.83 13.14
N MET A 230 2.07 4.68 12.79
CA MET A 230 2.07 5.51 11.59
C MET A 230 3.44 5.46 10.93
N HIS A 231 3.46 5.29 9.60
CA HIS A 231 4.68 5.31 8.80
C HIS A 231 4.60 6.33 7.68
N THR A 232 5.52 7.29 7.69
CA THR A 232 5.50 8.42 6.74
C THR A 232 6.27 8.09 5.46
N VAL A 233 6.13 8.98 4.47
CA VAL A 233 6.86 8.92 3.19
C VAL A 233 8.37 9.05 3.34
N ASN A 234 8.84 9.66 4.43
CA ASN A 234 10.27 9.83 4.73
C ASN A 234 10.82 8.70 5.61
N SER A 235 10.13 7.56 5.63
CA SER A 235 10.46 6.39 6.45
C SER A 235 10.57 6.66 7.95
N HIS A 236 9.83 7.66 8.45
CA HIS A 236 9.71 7.88 9.89
C HIS A 236 8.59 6.99 10.45
N PHE A 237 8.88 6.34 11.57
CA PHE A 237 7.95 5.49 12.31
C PHE A 237 7.48 6.19 13.58
N TYR A 238 6.18 6.17 13.83
CA TYR A 238 5.56 6.78 15.00
C TYR A 238 4.66 5.77 15.73
N GLU A 239 4.62 5.88 17.05
CA GLU A 239 3.67 5.21 17.93
C GLU A 239 2.89 6.24 18.76
N LYS A 240 1.76 5.85 19.33
CA LYS A 240 1.02 6.71 20.26
C LYS A 240 1.57 6.60 21.68
N ASP A 241 1.68 7.73 22.36
CA ASP A 241 1.96 7.78 23.80
C ASP A 241 0.69 7.57 24.65
N GLU A 242 0.83 7.61 25.97
CA GLU A 242 -0.28 7.46 26.93
C GLU A 242 -1.38 8.53 26.80
N TYR A 243 -1.10 9.65 26.11
CA TYR A 243 -2.05 10.73 25.84
C TYR A 243 -2.57 10.71 24.40
N ASN A 244 -2.39 9.59 23.67
CA ASN A 244 -2.76 9.43 22.27
C ASN A 244 -2.06 10.40 21.30
N ARG A 245 -0.87 10.92 21.64
CA ARG A 245 -0.08 11.77 20.75
C ARG A 245 0.94 10.95 19.99
N TRP A 246 1.18 11.31 18.73
CA TRP A 246 2.21 10.67 17.91
C TRP A 246 3.61 11.02 18.42
N LYS A 247 4.38 9.98 18.75
CA LYS A 247 5.79 10.08 19.15
C LYS A 247 6.64 9.29 18.16
N GLN A 248 7.67 9.94 17.61
CA GLN A 248 8.61 9.27 16.72
C GLN A 248 9.41 8.22 17.49
N VAL A 249 9.52 7.02 16.92
CA VAL A 249 10.29 5.91 17.48
C VAL A 249 11.60 5.81 16.72
N PHE A 250 12.70 5.71 17.47
CA PHE A 250 14.02 5.48 16.92
C PHE A 250 14.42 4.02 17.18
N PHE A 251 14.94 3.37 16.15
CA PHE A 251 15.46 2.02 16.20
C PHE A 251 16.98 2.16 16.16
N GLY A 252 17.65 1.66 17.19
CA GLY A 252 19.10 1.71 17.35
C GLY A 252 19.79 0.49 16.78
#